data_AF-A0A3C2CMT0-F1
#
_entry.id   AF-A0A3C2CMT0-F1
#
_cell.length_a   1.000
_cell.length_b   1.000
_cell.length_c   1.000
_cell.angle_alpha   90.00
_cell.angle_beta   90.00
_cell.angle_gamma   90.00
#
_symmetry.space_group_name_H-M   'P 1'
#
loop_
_entity.id
_entity.type
_entity.pdbx_description
1 polymer ?
#
loop_
_entity_poly.entity_id
_entity_poly.type
_entity_poly.pdbx_seq_one_letter_code
_entity_poly.pdbx_strand_id
1 'polypeptide(L)'
;VKVLKKNGISVTCEKGLACCGMPAWESGDLKTMQDFASKNLDLLEPHVKAGKKVVAINPTCSMMLRQEYPELVKEEDRERALLLAEKVADPSEYLWSIRNEERFNTDFATTPQKVSYHTPCHLRAQSVGFKARDLLRKIPGVKV
;
A
#
# COMPACT_ATOMS: atom_id res chain seq x y z
N VAL A 1 3.83 11.70 0.95
CA VAL A 1 3.73 12.25 -0.43
C VAL A 1 5.02 12.85 -0.99
N LYS A 2 5.88 13.54 -0.22
CA LYS A 2 7.11 14.22 -0.74
C LYS A 2 8.05 13.30 -1.54
N VAL A 3 8.32 12.10 -1.03
CA VAL A 3 9.19 11.12 -1.72
C VAL A 3 8.64 10.73 -3.10
N LEU A 4 7.34 10.41 -3.18
CA LEU A 4 6.68 10.08 -4.45
C LEU A 4 6.74 11.26 -5.42
N LYS A 5 6.46 12.49 -4.96
CA LYS A 5 6.56 13.70 -5.79
C LYS A 5 7.98 13.95 -6.31
N LYS A 6 9.02 13.73 -5.48
CA LYS A 6 10.44 13.83 -5.89
C LYS A 6 10.81 12.81 -6.97
N ASN A 7 10.08 11.71 -7.06
CA ASN A 7 10.21 10.68 -8.09
C ASN A 7 9.26 10.89 -9.29
N GLY A 8 8.74 12.11 -9.48
CA GLY A 8 7.86 12.45 -10.62
C GLY A 8 6.48 11.78 -10.59
N ILE A 9 6.04 11.27 -9.44
CA ILE A 9 4.73 10.61 -9.31
C ILE A 9 3.67 11.65 -8.89
N SER A 10 2.61 11.75 -9.70
CA SER A 10 1.40 12.50 -9.33
C SER A 10 0.64 11.73 -8.24
N VAL A 11 0.34 12.40 -7.13
CA VAL A 11 -0.29 11.78 -5.96
C VAL A 11 -1.49 12.60 -5.51
N THR A 12 -2.61 11.91 -5.34
CA THR A 12 -3.81 12.41 -4.68
C THR A 12 -4.08 11.58 -3.44
N CYS A 13 -4.54 12.21 -2.36
CA CYS A 13 -4.99 11.52 -1.16
C CYS A 13 -6.52 11.58 -1.14
N GLU A 14 -7.17 10.43 -1.31
CA GLU A 14 -8.62 10.33 -1.24
C GLU A 14 -9.11 10.65 0.18
N LYS A 15 -10.20 11.40 0.28
CA LYS A 15 -10.74 11.86 1.55
C LYS A 15 -11.97 11.04 1.92
N GLY A 16 -12.23 10.94 3.22
CA GLY A 16 -13.45 10.30 3.71
C GLY A 16 -13.41 8.77 3.75
N LEU A 17 -12.28 8.14 3.39
CA LEU A 17 -12.05 6.71 3.60
C LEU A 17 -12.31 6.33 5.08
N ALA A 18 -12.92 5.17 5.28
CA ALA A 18 -13.04 4.54 6.57
C ALA A 18 -11.75 3.79 6.94
N CYS A 19 -11.73 3.20 8.14
CA CYS A 19 -10.72 2.20 8.50
C CYS A 19 -10.68 1.08 7.45
N CYS A 20 -9.54 0.41 7.25
CA CYS A 20 -9.49 -0.80 6.43
C CYS A 20 -10.32 -1.95 7.03
N GLY A 21 -10.69 -1.85 8.31
CA GLY A 21 -11.58 -2.78 8.98
C GLY A 21 -10.89 -3.96 9.68
N MET A 22 -9.55 -4.03 9.64
CA MET A 22 -8.79 -5.04 10.40
C MET A 22 -9.20 -5.12 11.88
N PRO A 23 -9.27 -4.01 12.66
CA PRO A 23 -9.60 -4.13 14.08
C PRO A 23 -11.00 -4.69 14.34
N ALA A 24 -11.97 -4.35 13.49
CA ALA A 24 -13.32 -4.89 13.57
C ALA A 24 -13.31 -6.39 13.27
N TRP A 25 -12.64 -6.80 12.20
CA TRP A 25 -12.52 -8.21 11.82
C TRP A 25 -11.81 -9.06 12.87
N GLU A 26 -10.68 -8.61 13.42
CA GLU A 26 -9.94 -9.33 14.47
C GLU A 26 -10.76 -9.48 15.76
N SER A 27 -11.73 -8.59 16.00
CA SER A 27 -12.68 -8.69 17.12
C SER A 27 -13.93 -9.52 16.82
N GLY A 28 -14.06 -10.06 15.60
CA GLY A 28 -15.22 -10.83 15.15
C GLY A 28 -16.38 -9.98 14.61
N ASP A 29 -16.24 -8.65 14.52
CA ASP A 29 -17.25 -7.75 13.96
C ASP A 29 -17.11 -7.66 12.43
N LEU A 30 -17.55 -8.72 11.76
CA LEU A 30 -17.56 -8.82 10.29
C LEU A 30 -18.44 -7.73 9.65
N LYS A 31 -19.59 -7.42 10.27
CA LYS A 31 -20.53 -6.45 9.72
C LYS A 31 -19.89 -5.06 9.64
N THR A 32 -19.25 -4.59 10.71
CA THR A 32 -18.58 -3.28 10.72
C THR A 32 -17.41 -3.25 9.74
N MET A 33 -16.64 -4.35 9.63
CA MET A 33 -15.57 -4.44 8.62
C MET A 33 -16.14 -4.30 7.21
N GLN A 34 -17.22 -5.02 6.88
CA GLN A 34 -17.86 -4.95 5.57
C GLN A 34 -18.43 -3.56 5.27
N ASP A 35 -19.07 -2.91 6.24
CA ASP A 35 -19.61 -1.55 6.06
C ASP A 35 -18.48 -0.53 5.80
N PHE A 36 -17.32 -0.69 6.44
CA PHE A 36 -16.13 0.10 6.11
C PHE A 36 -15.57 -0.23 4.73
N ALA A 37 -15.54 -1.51 4.34
CA ALA A 37 -15.05 -1.96 3.05
C ALA A 37 -15.89 -1.40 1.89
N SER A 38 -17.23 -1.52 1.95
CA SER A 38 -18.13 -0.96 0.94
C SER A 38 -17.90 0.54 0.73
N LYS A 39 -17.80 1.31 1.83
CA LYS A 39 -17.51 2.75 1.76
C LYS A 39 -16.15 3.05 1.12
N ASN A 40 -15.12 2.26 1.45
CA ASN A 40 -13.79 2.42 0.86
C ASN A 40 -13.81 2.09 -0.64
N LEU A 41 -14.54 1.04 -1.05
CA LEU A 41 -14.70 0.67 -2.45
C LEU A 41 -15.40 1.77 -3.24
N ASP A 42 -16.47 2.38 -2.70
CA ASP A 42 -17.16 3.52 -3.33
C ASP A 42 -16.23 4.67 -3.67
N LEU A 43 -15.26 4.94 -2.79
CA LEU A 43 -14.30 6.03 -2.96
C LEU A 43 -13.11 5.65 -3.84
N LEU A 44 -12.64 4.40 -3.79
CA LEU A 44 -11.42 3.96 -4.47
C LEU A 44 -11.66 3.43 -5.89
N GLU A 45 -12.82 2.82 -6.14
CA GLU A 45 -13.14 2.20 -7.42
C GLU A 45 -13.01 3.16 -8.61
N PRO A 46 -13.50 4.42 -8.57
CA PRO A 46 -13.34 5.35 -9.68
C PRO A 46 -11.86 5.61 -10.04
N HIS A 47 -10.97 5.66 -9.04
CA HIS A 47 -9.54 5.86 -9.26
C HIS A 47 -8.89 4.64 -9.90
N VAL A 48 -9.25 3.46 -9.42
CA VAL A 48 -8.75 2.19 -9.95
C VAL A 48 -9.22 1.98 -11.39
N LYS A 49 -10.50 2.25 -11.69
CA LYS A 49 -11.05 2.22 -13.06
C LYS A 49 -10.38 3.25 -13.97
N ALA A 50 -9.94 4.39 -13.44
CA ALA A 50 -9.13 5.37 -14.17
C ALA A 50 -7.64 4.95 -14.31
N GLY A 51 -7.28 3.72 -13.96
CA GLY A 51 -5.92 3.17 -14.11
C GLY A 51 -4.93 3.57 -13.01
N LYS A 52 -5.39 4.21 -11.92
CA LYS A 52 -4.51 4.59 -10.82
C LYS A 52 -4.20 3.38 -9.92
N LYS A 53 -3.03 3.40 -9.29
CA LYS A 53 -2.69 2.50 -8.18
C LYS A 53 -3.12 3.09 -6.85
N VAL A 54 -3.46 2.23 -5.90
CA VAL A 54 -3.75 2.60 -4.51
C VAL A 54 -2.53 2.27 -3.66
N VAL A 55 -1.82 3.29 -3.18
CA VAL A 55 -0.63 3.10 -2.34
C VAL A 55 -1.04 3.15 -0.87
N ALA A 56 -1.13 1.98 -0.22
CA ALA A 56 -1.54 1.86 1.18
C ALA A 56 -0.32 1.96 2.11
N ILE A 57 -0.23 3.07 2.85
CA ILE A 57 0.97 3.41 3.66
C ILE A 57 1.22 2.51 4.88
N ASN A 58 0.23 1.69 5.24
CA ASN A 58 0.28 0.81 6.39
C ASN A 58 0.22 -0.65 5.90
N PRO A 59 1.15 -1.53 6.34
CA PRO A 59 1.18 -2.94 5.95
C PRO A 59 -0.15 -3.68 6.16
N THR A 60 -0.82 -3.46 7.28
CA THR A 60 -2.14 -4.05 7.58
C THR A 60 -3.18 -3.60 6.58
N CYS A 61 -3.26 -2.30 6.28
CA CYS A 61 -4.19 -1.79 5.27
C CYS A 61 -3.89 -2.38 3.88
N SER A 62 -2.62 -2.47 3.47
CA SER A 62 -2.29 -3.08 2.19
C SER A 62 -2.73 -4.55 2.11
N MET A 63 -2.54 -5.33 3.18
CA MET A 63 -2.96 -6.73 3.24
C MET A 63 -4.49 -6.85 3.23
N MET A 64 -5.19 -6.05 4.04
CA MET A 64 -6.65 -6.03 4.06
C MET A 64 -7.22 -5.77 2.67
N LEU A 65 -6.76 -4.71 1.99
CA LEU A 65 -7.28 -4.34 0.68
C LEU A 65 -6.90 -5.33 -0.43
N ARG A 66 -5.75 -6.01 -0.31
CA ARG A 66 -5.20 -6.91 -1.35
C ARG A 66 -5.63 -8.36 -1.20
N GLN A 67 -5.74 -8.87 0.02
CA GLN A 67 -5.93 -10.30 0.30
C GLN A 67 -7.26 -10.56 1.02
N GLU A 68 -7.62 -9.73 2.01
CA GLU A 68 -8.78 -10.02 2.86
C GLU A 68 -10.09 -9.50 2.26
N TYR A 69 -10.09 -8.32 1.63
CA TYR A 69 -11.29 -7.75 1.00
C TYR A 69 -11.91 -8.71 -0.02
N PRO A 70 -11.17 -9.31 -0.97
CA PRO A 70 -11.74 -10.29 -1.91
C PRO A 70 -12.49 -11.46 -1.27
N GLU A 71 -12.14 -11.82 -0.03
CA GLU A 71 -12.70 -12.97 0.68
C GLU A 71 -13.82 -12.60 1.65
N LEU A 72 -13.77 -11.39 2.23
CA LEU A 72 -14.59 -11.04 3.39
C LEU A 72 -15.68 -9.98 3.11
N VAL A 73 -15.62 -9.27 1.98
CA VAL A 73 -16.68 -8.30 1.62
C VAL A 73 -18.01 -8.98 1.32
N LYS A 74 -19.09 -8.20 1.27
CA LYS A 74 -20.39 -8.69 0.82
C LYS A 74 -20.29 -9.13 -0.65
N GLU A 75 -21.13 -10.07 -1.06
CA GLU A 75 -21.02 -10.68 -2.41
C GLU A 75 -21.13 -9.62 -3.52
N GLU A 76 -21.99 -8.61 -3.35
CA GLU A 76 -22.15 -7.50 -4.29
C GLU A 76 -20.89 -6.62 -4.46
N ASP A 77 -19.97 -6.65 -3.49
CA ASP A 77 -18.73 -5.88 -3.50
C ASP A 77 -17.51 -6.68 -4.00
N ARG A 78 -17.65 -8.01 -4.19
CA ARG A 78 -16.53 -8.92 -4.47
C ARG A 78 -15.76 -8.54 -5.73
N GLU A 79 -16.44 -8.24 -6.83
CA GLU A 79 -15.79 -7.83 -8.08
C GLU A 79 -14.97 -6.53 -7.92
N ARG A 80 -15.52 -5.58 -7.16
CA ARG A 80 -14.87 -4.29 -6.88
C ARG A 80 -13.64 -4.49 -6.00
N ALA A 81 -13.73 -5.38 -5.02
CA ALA A 81 -12.63 -5.76 -4.14
C ALA A 81 -11.49 -6.46 -4.91
N LEU A 82 -11.82 -7.41 -5.80
CA LEU A 82 -10.84 -8.07 -6.67
C LEU A 82 -10.12 -7.06 -7.58
N LEU A 83 -10.88 -6.16 -8.21
CA LEU A 83 -10.31 -5.09 -9.04
C LEU A 83 -9.40 -4.16 -8.24
N LEU A 84 -9.79 -3.79 -7.02
CA LEU A 84 -8.96 -2.98 -6.12
C LEU A 84 -7.68 -3.72 -5.74
N ALA A 85 -7.77 -5.00 -5.37
CA ALA A 85 -6.65 -5.80 -4.90
C ALA A 85 -5.49 -5.82 -5.90
N GLU A 86 -5.77 -5.88 -7.21
CA GLU A 86 -4.77 -5.82 -8.28
C GLU A 86 -4.02 -4.48 -8.35
N LYS A 87 -4.60 -3.40 -7.83
CA LYS A 87 -4.04 -2.04 -7.91
C LYS A 87 -3.42 -1.57 -6.60
N VAL A 88 -3.61 -2.29 -5.50
CA VAL A 88 -3.01 -1.95 -4.21
C VAL A 88 -1.51 -2.17 -4.26
N ALA A 89 -0.73 -1.31 -3.62
CA ALA A 89 0.72 -1.42 -3.44
C ALA A 89 1.16 -0.88 -2.07
N ASP A 90 2.12 -1.54 -1.43
CA ASP A 90 2.90 -0.90 -0.36
C ASP A 90 3.79 0.23 -0.95
N PRO A 91 4.07 1.33 -0.23
CA PRO A 91 4.92 2.42 -0.74
C PRO A 91 6.29 1.95 -1.22
N SER A 92 6.91 1.02 -0.51
CA SER A 92 8.24 0.52 -0.84
C SER A 92 8.18 -0.41 -2.05
N GLU A 93 7.13 -1.23 -2.14
CA GLU A 93 6.87 -2.04 -3.33
C GLU A 93 6.66 -1.16 -4.56
N TYR A 94 5.84 -0.11 -4.45
CA TYR A 94 5.58 0.82 -5.54
C TYR A 94 6.87 1.56 -5.97
N LEU A 95 7.59 2.17 -5.03
CA LEU A 95 8.85 2.86 -5.33
C LEU A 95 9.89 1.91 -5.92
N TRP A 96 9.97 0.67 -5.43
CA TRP A 96 10.86 -0.33 -6.00
C TRP A 96 10.46 -0.72 -7.43
N SER A 97 9.18 -0.70 -7.77
CA SER A 97 8.71 -1.02 -9.13
C SER A 97 9.28 -0.08 -10.19
N ILE A 98 9.51 1.20 -9.84
CA ILE A 98 10.02 2.23 -10.75
C ILE A 98 11.56 2.42 -10.68
N ARG A 99 12.27 1.59 -9.92
CA ARG A 99 13.70 1.77 -9.56
C ARG A 99 14.70 1.87 -10.72
N ASN A 100 14.29 1.43 -11.91
CA ASN A 100 15.12 1.43 -13.12
C ASN A 100 14.65 2.50 -14.13
N GLU A 101 13.64 3.30 -13.78
CA GLU A 101 13.13 4.39 -14.61
C GLU A 101 13.93 5.67 -14.34
N GLU A 102 14.07 6.53 -15.33
CA GLU A 102 14.82 7.80 -15.22
C GLU A 102 14.28 8.73 -14.11
N ARG A 103 12.98 8.64 -13.82
CA ARG A 103 12.34 9.42 -12.75
C ARG A 103 12.70 8.94 -11.34
N PHE A 104 13.35 7.79 -11.18
CA PHE A 104 13.74 7.29 -9.86
C PHE A 104 14.86 8.16 -9.27
N ASN A 105 14.53 8.91 -8.23
CA ASN A 105 15.40 9.92 -7.67
C ASN A 105 16.25 9.34 -6.52
N THR A 106 17.58 9.41 -6.69
CA THR A 106 18.58 9.04 -5.67
C THR A 106 19.39 10.25 -5.18
N ASP A 107 18.85 11.46 -5.34
CA ASP A 107 19.45 12.70 -4.84
C ASP A 107 19.15 12.84 -3.34
N PHE A 108 19.92 12.14 -2.52
CA PHE A 108 19.78 12.13 -1.07
C PHE A 108 20.56 13.30 -0.44
N ALA A 109 19.90 14.07 0.42
CA ALA A 109 20.54 15.19 1.13
C ALA A 109 21.51 14.73 2.24
N THR A 110 21.26 13.55 2.81
CA THR A 110 22.02 12.98 3.95
C THR A 110 22.01 11.47 3.90
N THR A 111 23.03 10.83 4.45
CA THR A 111 23.11 9.37 4.61
C THR A 111 23.00 8.98 6.09
N PRO A 112 22.06 8.09 6.48
CA PRO A 112 22.08 7.49 7.81
C PRO A 112 23.19 6.43 7.90
N GLN A 113 23.89 6.32 9.04
CA GLN A 113 25.00 5.38 9.17
C GLN A 113 24.55 3.91 9.24
N LYS A 114 23.76 3.56 10.27
CA LYS A 114 23.26 2.20 10.50
C LYS A 114 21.75 2.25 10.70
N VAL A 115 21.00 1.42 9.98
CA VAL A 115 19.54 1.36 10.00
C VAL A 115 19.10 -0.07 10.25
N SER A 116 18.44 -0.32 11.38
CA SER A 116 17.76 -1.61 11.59
C SER A 116 16.37 -1.57 10.96
N TYR A 117 16.09 -2.51 10.06
CA TYR A 117 14.80 -2.62 9.40
C TYR A 117 13.95 -3.74 10.03
N HIS A 118 12.80 -3.38 10.60
CA HIS A 118 11.78 -4.34 11.00
C HIS A 118 11.02 -4.82 9.77
N THR A 119 10.91 -6.15 9.59
CA THR A 119 10.14 -6.74 8.50
C THR A 119 8.70 -6.97 8.94
N PRO A 120 7.72 -6.18 8.45
CA PRO A 120 6.33 -6.30 8.90
C PRO A 120 5.72 -7.63 8.49
N CYS A 121 5.03 -8.31 9.41
CA CYS A 121 4.36 -9.59 9.16
C CYS A 121 3.34 -9.50 8.01
N HIS A 122 2.57 -8.41 7.93
CA HIS A 122 1.55 -8.23 6.87
C HIS A 122 2.15 -7.95 5.49
N LEU A 123 3.40 -7.46 5.39
CA LEU A 123 4.11 -7.43 4.11
C LEU A 123 4.63 -8.83 3.74
N ARG A 124 5.07 -9.61 4.73
CA ARG A 124 5.49 -11.00 4.51
C ARG A 124 4.33 -11.88 4.03
N ALA A 125 3.14 -11.73 4.61
CA ALA A 125 1.92 -12.43 4.19
C ALA A 125 1.54 -12.12 2.73
N GLN A 126 1.79 -10.89 2.29
CA GLN A 126 1.59 -10.46 0.90
C GLN A 126 2.71 -10.91 -0.05
N SER A 127 3.74 -11.61 0.43
CA SER A 127 4.88 -12.10 -0.38
C SER A 127 5.59 -11.01 -1.20
N VAL A 128 5.57 -9.75 -0.76
CA VAL A 128 6.21 -8.63 -1.48
C VAL A 128 7.74 -8.65 -1.42
N GLY A 129 8.30 -9.48 -0.53
CA GLY A 129 9.74 -9.57 -0.28
C GLY A 129 10.28 -8.35 0.47
N PHE A 130 11.59 -8.10 0.33
CA PHE A 130 12.30 -7.09 1.13
C PHE A 130 12.43 -5.72 0.44
N LYS A 131 11.40 -5.26 -0.27
CA LYS A 131 11.49 -4.04 -1.11
C LYS A 131 11.91 -2.80 -0.33
N ALA A 132 11.44 -2.64 0.90
CA ALA A 132 11.85 -1.53 1.76
C ALA A 132 13.34 -1.58 2.14
N ARG A 133 13.86 -2.76 2.52
CA ARG A 133 15.31 -2.97 2.76
C ARG A 133 16.12 -2.67 1.50
N ASP A 134 15.65 -3.15 0.36
CA ASP A 134 16.36 -2.99 -0.90
C ASP A 134 16.37 -1.51 -1.35
N LEU A 135 15.29 -0.77 -1.09
CA LEU A 135 15.26 0.70 -1.25
C LEU A 135 16.23 1.39 -0.29
N LEU A 136 16.27 1.00 0.99
CA LEU A 136 17.21 1.59 1.94
C LEU A 136 18.65 1.44 1.43
N ARG A 137 19.02 0.28 0.89
CA ARG A 137 20.34 0.01 0.29
C ARG A 137 20.68 0.86 -0.94
N LYS A 138 19.72 1.59 -1.52
CA LYS A 138 20.01 2.58 -2.57
C LYS A 138 20.61 3.88 -2.04
N ILE A 139 20.54 4.13 -0.73
CA ILE A 139 21.15 5.31 -0.11
C ILE A 139 22.68 5.09 -0.02
N PRO A 140 23.52 5.92 -0.64
CA PRO A 140 24.97 5.72 -0.62
C PRO A 140 25.54 5.71 0.79
N GLY A 141 26.32 4.69 1.14
CA GLY A 141 27.04 4.59 2.42
C GLY A 141 26.25 4.06 3.62
N VAL A 142 24.95 3.76 3.46
CA VAL A 142 24.13 3.18 4.54
C VAL A 142 24.51 1.73 4.83
N LYS A 143 24.37 1.31 6.09
CA LYS A 143 24.40 -0.09 6.51
C LYS A 143 23.02 -0.50 7.03
N VAL A 144 22.36 -1.43 6.34
CA VAL A 144 21.02 -1.96 6.68
C VAL A 144 21.14 -3.40 7.13
#